data_AF-A0AAF0D279-F1
#
_entry.id   AF-A0AAF0D279-F1
#
_cell.length_a   1.000
_cell.length_b   1.000
_cell.length_c   1.000
_cell.angle_alpha   90.00
_cell.angle_beta   90.00
_cell.angle_gamma   90.00
#
_symmetry.space_group_name_H-M   'P 1'
#
loop_
_entity.id
_entity.type
_entity.pdbx_description
1 polymer ?
#
loop_
_entity_poly.entity_id
_entity_poly.type
_entity_poly.pdbx_seq_one_letter_code
_entity_poly.pdbx_strand_id
1 'polypeptide(L)'
;MSTRKVRKTTTTKKQPVEKQQLTEGQQAALEKMEATMEKLDEEKQQLTSQIEKLTGEKQKIEAKLGKKEAELKELKEKYTQLEAQLKETTRELEKTKNDYEKEINYLKSDIEEKNRLIELLKTQKEDLAKQIENRAAEYKQMQQDVKNMKMELTNWEEKFRHWRKVLEQDVKFKIYFLIQDTGPKTIDELAKTVGMPAQYLNRLVSELEQTKLVKVENNKISLFLP
;
A
#
# COMPACT_ATOMS: atom_id res chain seq x y z
N MET A 1 168.75 33.72 -12.88
CA MET A 1 169.13 33.36 -14.27
C MET A 1 167.95 32.71 -14.97
N SER A 2 167.64 33.17 -16.19
CA SER A 2 166.89 32.51 -17.30
C SER A 2 165.45 31.98 -17.09
N THR A 3 164.46 32.12 -17.99
CA THR A 3 164.18 32.96 -19.17
C THR A 3 162.70 32.69 -19.57
N ARG A 4 161.90 33.76 -19.67
CA ARG A 4 160.86 34.09 -20.69
C ARG A 4 160.10 32.96 -21.45
N LYS A 5 158.76 33.02 -21.43
CA LYS A 5 157.92 33.05 -22.65
C LYS A 5 156.55 33.69 -22.43
N VAL A 6 156.03 34.30 -23.49
CA VAL A 6 155.06 35.40 -23.54
C VAL A 6 153.77 34.94 -24.27
N ARG A 7 152.65 35.63 -23.98
CA ARG A 7 151.37 35.76 -24.75
C ARG A 7 150.39 34.57 -24.70
N LYS A 8 149.07 34.72 -24.78
CA LYS A 8 148.19 35.73 -25.41
C LYS A 8 146.78 35.63 -24.79
N THR A 9 146.06 36.75 -24.76
CA THR A 9 144.63 36.91 -24.46
C THR A 9 143.73 36.24 -25.51
N THR A 10 142.63 35.61 -25.10
CA THR A 10 141.51 35.25 -26.00
C THR A 10 140.16 35.62 -25.39
N THR A 11 139.48 36.48 -26.14
CA THR A 11 138.14 37.02 -26.02
C THR A 11 137.09 35.98 -26.43
N THR A 12 136.08 35.71 -25.60
CA THR A 12 134.95 34.84 -25.96
C THR A 12 133.82 35.69 -26.55
N LYS A 13 133.64 35.64 -27.88
CA LYS A 13 132.53 36.26 -28.61
C LYS A 13 131.21 35.49 -28.37
N LYS A 14 130.14 36.21 -28.01
CA LYS A 14 128.74 35.74 -28.15
C LYS A 14 128.45 35.49 -29.64
N GLN A 15 127.97 34.30 -29.98
CA GLN A 15 127.38 33.99 -31.28
C GLN A 15 125.89 34.41 -31.30
N PRO A 16 125.36 34.93 -32.41
CA PRO A 16 123.96 35.24 -32.58
C PRO A 16 123.15 33.96 -32.89
N VAL A 17 121.94 33.86 -32.36
CA VAL A 17 120.99 32.77 -32.66
C VAL A 17 120.35 33.08 -34.02
N GLU A 18 120.68 32.30 -35.05
CA GLU A 18 120.04 32.36 -36.37
C GLU A 18 118.58 31.87 -36.28
N LYS A 19 117.64 32.71 -36.74
CA LYS A 19 116.27 32.28 -37.03
C LYS A 19 116.30 31.43 -38.30
N GLN A 20 116.10 30.11 -38.19
CA GLN A 20 115.92 29.24 -39.35
C GLN A 20 114.66 29.65 -40.13
N GLN A 21 114.80 29.89 -41.43
CA GLN A 21 113.69 30.15 -42.35
C GLN A 21 113.08 28.82 -42.81
N LEU A 22 111.75 28.72 -42.79
CA LEU A 22 110.98 27.54 -43.23
C LEU A 22 111.21 27.26 -44.72
N THR A 23 111.27 25.97 -45.11
CA THR A 23 111.32 25.57 -46.52
C THR A 23 109.93 25.68 -47.17
N GLU A 24 109.84 25.93 -48.48
CA GLU A 24 108.56 26.09 -49.21
C GLU A 24 107.60 24.90 -48.99
N GLY A 25 108.13 23.68 -48.91
CA GLY A 25 107.33 22.48 -48.62
C GLY A 25 106.75 22.43 -47.19
N GLN A 26 107.45 23.04 -46.21
CA GLN A 26 106.94 23.19 -44.84
C GLN A 26 105.89 24.30 -44.74
N GLN A 27 106.02 25.38 -45.51
CA GLN A 27 104.99 26.42 -45.62
C GLN A 27 103.71 25.89 -46.28
N ALA A 28 103.81 25.16 -47.38
CA ALA A 28 102.65 24.55 -48.04
C ALA A 28 101.93 23.52 -47.14
N ALA A 29 102.68 22.78 -46.32
CA ALA A 29 102.10 21.85 -45.34
C ALA A 29 101.38 22.58 -44.19
N LEU A 30 101.94 23.69 -43.71
CA LEU A 30 101.32 24.56 -42.70
C LEU A 30 100.02 25.17 -43.23
N GLU A 31 100.02 25.76 -44.43
CA GLU A 31 98.81 26.33 -45.05
C GLU A 31 97.71 25.27 -45.23
N LYS A 32 98.07 24.05 -45.65
CA LYS A 32 97.12 22.94 -45.78
C LYS A 32 96.55 22.52 -44.43
N MET A 33 97.39 22.53 -43.39
CA MET A 33 97.00 22.15 -42.03
C MET A 33 96.10 23.21 -41.39
N GLU A 34 96.38 24.50 -41.61
CA GLU A 34 95.52 25.63 -41.23
C GLU A 34 94.16 25.56 -41.93
N ALA A 35 94.13 25.33 -43.24
CA ALA A 35 92.88 25.15 -43.98
C ALA A 35 92.05 23.94 -43.49
N THR A 36 92.70 22.86 -43.06
CA THR A 36 91.99 21.72 -42.42
C THR A 36 91.50 22.05 -41.02
N MET A 37 92.24 22.82 -40.23
CA MET A 37 91.79 23.26 -38.90
C MET A 37 90.58 24.19 -39.02
N GLU A 38 90.59 25.10 -39.99
CA GLU A 38 89.47 26.01 -40.26
C GLU A 38 88.20 25.23 -40.64
N LYS A 39 88.32 24.27 -41.56
CA LYS A 39 87.20 23.35 -41.90
C LYS A 39 86.68 22.55 -40.71
N LEU A 40 87.57 22.01 -39.88
CA LEU A 40 87.17 21.25 -38.71
C LEU A 40 86.50 22.13 -37.65
N ASP A 41 86.92 23.39 -37.51
CA ASP A 41 86.27 24.34 -36.59
C ASP A 41 84.89 24.75 -37.10
N GLU A 42 84.73 24.99 -38.42
CA GLU A 42 83.42 25.20 -39.03
C GLU A 42 82.48 24.01 -38.80
N GLU A 43 82.96 22.78 -39.03
CA GLU A 43 82.17 21.55 -38.83
C GLU A 43 81.81 21.36 -37.35
N LYS A 44 82.74 21.63 -36.43
CA LYS A 44 82.49 21.62 -34.98
C LYS A 44 81.44 22.65 -34.57
N GLN A 45 81.50 23.86 -35.10
CA GLN A 45 80.50 24.91 -34.84
C GLN A 45 79.12 24.48 -35.35
N GLN A 46 79.03 23.88 -36.55
CA GLN A 46 77.79 23.34 -37.09
C GLN A 46 77.22 22.22 -36.22
N LEU A 47 78.04 21.26 -35.80
CA LEU A 47 77.62 20.17 -34.91
C LEU A 47 77.17 20.69 -33.54
N THR A 48 77.86 21.69 -33.00
CA THR A 48 77.47 22.33 -31.72
C THR A 48 76.09 22.96 -31.84
N SER A 49 75.84 23.71 -32.92
CA SER A 49 74.51 24.31 -33.18
C SER A 49 73.41 23.25 -33.34
N GLN A 50 73.69 22.14 -34.02
CA GLN A 50 72.74 21.03 -34.14
C GLN A 50 72.42 20.39 -32.77
N ILE A 51 73.44 20.18 -31.92
CA ILE A 51 73.25 19.63 -30.57
C ILE A 51 72.39 20.57 -29.73
N GLU A 52 72.62 21.88 -29.76
CA GLU A 52 71.81 22.85 -29.03
C GLU A 52 70.34 22.82 -29.50
N LYS A 53 70.11 22.77 -30.81
CA LYS A 53 68.76 22.66 -31.38
C LYS A 53 68.05 21.38 -30.93
N LEU A 54 68.71 20.22 -31.05
CA LEU A 54 68.16 18.93 -30.63
C LEU A 54 67.90 18.89 -29.12
N THR A 55 68.76 19.53 -28.32
CA THR A 55 68.57 19.64 -26.86
C THR A 55 67.32 20.46 -26.54
N GLY A 56 67.11 21.58 -27.24
CA GLY A 56 65.90 22.39 -27.09
C GLY A 56 64.63 21.67 -27.54
N GLU A 57 64.69 20.89 -28.62
CA GLU A 57 63.58 20.05 -29.07
C GLU A 57 63.25 18.94 -28.06
N LYS A 58 64.28 18.26 -27.52
CA LYS A 58 64.12 17.25 -26.46
C LYS A 58 63.42 17.84 -25.24
N GLN A 59 63.87 18.98 -24.73
CA GLN A 59 63.23 19.65 -23.58
C GLN A 59 61.76 20.00 -23.85
N LYS A 60 61.43 20.46 -25.07
CA LYS A 60 60.03 20.73 -25.47
C LYS A 60 59.18 19.46 -25.50
N ILE A 61 59.74 18.35 -25.97
CA ILE A 61 59.06 17.04 -25.99
C ILE A 61 58.82 16.55 -24.56
N GLU A 62 59.82 16.60 -23.69
CA GLU A 62 59.71 16.22 -22.27
C GLU A 62 58.64 17.05 -21.55
N ALA A 63 58.60 18.35 -21.77
CA ALA A 63 57.57 19.22 -21.21
C ALA A 63 56.16 18.88 -21.72
N LYS A 64 56.01 18.52 -23.00
CA LYS A 64 54.73 18.05 -23.56
C LYS A 64 54.32 16.71 -22.98
N LEU A 65 55.27 15.78 -22.81
CA LEU A 65 55.03 14.46 -22.24
C LEU A 65 54.53 14.59 -20.80
N GLY A 66 55.20 15.39 -19.96
CA GLY A 66 54.77 15.63 -18.58
C GLY A 66 53.37 16.23 -18.48
N LYS A 67 52.99 17.14 -19.40
CA LYS A 67 51.61 17.66 -19.48
C LYS A 67 50.61 16.55 -19.83
N LYS A 68 50.93 15.70 -20.80
CA LYS A 68 50.06 14.57 -21.19
C LYS A 68 49.93 13.52 -20.10
N GLU A 69 50.98 13.26 -19.33
CA GLU A 69 50.92 12.35 -18.17
C GLU A 69 50.02 12.90 -17.07
N ALA A 70 50.08 14.22 -16.80
CA ALA A 70 49.18 14.87 -15.85
C ALA A 70 47.71 14.81 -16.32
N GLU A 71 47.44 15.15 -17.58
CA GLU A 71 46.09 15.04 -18.17
C GLU A 71 45.55 13.60 -18.09
N LEU A 72 46.40 12.60 -18.37
CA LEU A 72 46.03 11.19 -18.28
C LEU A 72 45.67 10.77 -16.85
N LYS A 73 46.43 11.27 -15.86
CA LYS A 73 46.16 10.99 -14.45
C LYS A 73 44.81 11.59 -14.02
N GLU A 74 44.55 12.85 -14.35
CA GLU A 74 43.27 13.49 -14.06
C GLU A 74 42.09 12.76 -14.72
N LEU A 75 42.28 12.31 -15.97
CA LEU A 75 41.25 11.57 -16.69
C LEU A 75 40.96 10.21 -16.04
N LYS A 76 41.99 9.50 -15.57
CA LYS A 76 41.82 8.24 -14.82
C LYS A 76 41.07 8.45 -13.52
N GLU A 77 41.40 9.50 -12.77
CA GLU A 77 40.69 9.84 -11.53
C GLU A 77 39.21 10.16 -11.80
N LYS A 78 38.92 10.97 -12.82
CA LYS A 78 37.54 11.24 -13.25
C LYS A 78 36.80 9.98 -13.68
N TYR A 79 37.46 9.09 -14.42
CA TYR A 79 36.88 7.81 -14.83
C TYR A 79 36.49 6.97 -13.60
N THR A 80 37.38 6.81 -12.63
CA THR A 80 37.08 6.05 -11.41
C THR A 80 35.96 6.67 -10.58
N GLN A 81 35.85 8.00 -10.53
CA GLN A 81 34.75 8.68 -9.86
C GLN A 81 33.42 8.43 -10.56
N LEU A 82 33.38 8.54 -11.88
CA LEU A 82 32.17 8.27 -12.67
C LEU A 82 31.73 6.81 -12.56
N GLU A 83 32.68 5.87 -12.54
CA GLU A 83 32.40 4.44 -12.39
C GLU A 83 31.79 4.14 -11.01
N ALA A 84 32.30 4.79 -9.95
CA ALA A 84 31.73 4.69 -8.61
C ALA A 84 30.32 5.29 -8.53
N GLN A 85 30.10 6.47 -9.12
CA GLN A 85 28.79 7.11 -9.18
C GLN A 85 27.77 6.24 -9.93
N LEU A 86 28.15 5.71 -11.09
CA LEU A 86 27.28 4.84 -11.88
C LEU A 86 26.85 3.60 -11.08
N LYS A 87 27.79 2.99 -10.35
CA LYS A 87 27.52 1.83 -9.51
C LYS A 87 26.54 2.15 -8.38
N GLU A 88 26.67 3.33 -7.76
CA GLU A 88 25.76 3.76 -6.69
C GLU A 88 24.37 4.07 -7.23
N THR A 89 24.26 4.87 -8.29
CA THR A 89 22.97 5.16 -8.93
C THR A 89 22.26 3.89 -9.40
N THR A 90 23.01 2.91 -9.92
CA THR A 90 22.44 1.60 -10.31
C THR A 90 21.84 0.86 -9.11
N ARG A 91 22.53 0.85 -7.97
CA ARG A 91 22.02 0.24 -6.74
C ARG A 91 20.78 0.93 -6.20
N GLU A 92 20.78 2.26 -6.18
CA GLU A 92 19.62 3.05 -5.75
C GLU A 92 18.41 2.80 -6.65
N LEU A 93 18.62 2.74 -7.96
CA LEU A 93 17.58 2.43 -8.93
C LEU A 93 17.00 1.03 -8.69
N GLU A 94 17.85 0.03 -8.48
CA GLU A 94 17.41 -1.34 -8.23
C GLU A 94 16.65 -1.49 -6.91
N LYS A 95 17.11 -0.80 -5.86
CA LYS A 95 16.39 -0.72 -4.58
C LYS A 95 15.01 -0.10 -4.76
N THR A 96 14.95 1.05 -5.42
CA THR A 96 13.70 1.77 -5.68
C THR A 96 12.73 0.93 -6.51
N LYS A 97 13.24 0.23 -7.53
CA LYS A 97 12.45 -0.69 -8.34
C LYS A 97 11.85 -1.83 -7.50
N ASN A 98 12.64 -2.46 -6.65
CA ASN A 98 12.18 -3.53 -5.76
C ASN A 98 11.12 -3.03 -4.76
N ASP A 99 11.30 -1.83 -4.22
CA ASP A 99 10.32 -1.23 -3.31
C ASP A 99 8.99 -0.96 -4.01
N TYR A 100 9.02 -0.45 -5.26
CA TYR A 100 7.80 -0.31 -6.06
C TYR A 100 7.16 -1.65 -6.42
N GLU A 101 7.94 -2.68 -6.74
CA GLU A 101 7.41 -4.02 -7.03
C GLU A 101 6.68 -4.62 -5.81
N LYS A 102 7.24 -4.44 -4.61
CA LYS A 102 6.59 -4.86 -3.36
C LYS A 102 5.28 -4.11 -3.13
N GLU A 103 5.29 -2.79 -3.28
CA GLU A 103 4.08 -1.96 -3.10
C GLU A 103 2.98 -2.35 -4.10
N ILE A 104 3.34 -2.56 -5.36
CA ILE A 104 2.40 -3.02 -6.39
C ILE A 104 1.79 -4.37 -6.02
N ASN A 105 2.60 -5.32 -5.52
CA ASN A 105 2.10 -6.63 -5.12
C ASN A 105 1.17 -6.55 -3.90
N TYR A 106 1.52 -5.70 -2.92
CA TYR A 106 0.66 -5.43 -1.77
C TYR A 106 -0.69 -4.85 -2.20
N LEU A 107 -0.68 -3.79 -3.03
CA LEU A 107 -1.90 -3.16 -3.52
C LEU A 107 -2.77 -4.10 -4.36
N LYS A 108 -2.16 -4.98 -5.17
CA LYS A 108 -2.90 -6.02 -5.90
C LYS A 108 -3.62 -6.97 -4.95
N SER A 109 -2.94 -7.43 -3.90
CA SER A 109 -3.54 -8.32 -2.89
C SER A 109 -4.69 -7.63 -2.16
N ASP A 110 -4.53 -6.36 -1.76
CA ASP A 110 -5.58 -5.59 -1.09
C ASP A 110 -6.80 -5.39 -2.00
N ILE A 111 -6.59 -5.09 -3.30
CA ILE A 111 -7.67 -5.00 -4.29
C ILE A 111 -8.42 -6.32 -4.42
N GLU A 112 -7.72 -7.45 -4.50
CA GLU A 112 -8.35 -8.77 -4.56
C GLU A 112 -9.19 -9.08 -3.32
N GLU A 113 -8.69 -8.74 -2.13
CA GLU A 113 -9.42 -8.92 -0.87
C GLU A 113 -10.69 -8.06 -0.83
N LYS A 114 -10.58 -6.77 -1.17
CA LYS A 114 -11.74 -5.87 -1.21
C LYS A 114 -12.77 -6.32 -2.24
N ASN A 115 -12.35 -6.83 -3.39
CA ASN A 115 -13.27 -7.38 -4.39
C ASN A 115 -14.04 -8.59 -3.87
N ARG A 116 -13.36 -9.51 -3.15
CA ARG A 116 -14.05 -10.65 -2.49
C ARG A 116 -15.07 -10.18 -1.47
N LEU A 117 -14.73 -9.16 -0.67
CA LEU A 117 -15.65 -8.59 0.32
C LEU A 117 -16.87 -7.95 -0.36
N ILE A 118 -16.67 -7.23 -1.46
CA ILE A 118 -17.77 -6.64 -2.24
C ILE A 118 -18.73 -7.72 -2.74
N GLU A 119 -18.22 -8.81 -3.29
CA GLU A 119 -19.08 -9.91 -3.78
C GLU A 119 -19.83 -10.62 -2.66
N LEU A 120 -19.20 -10.80 -1.49
CA LEU A 120 -19.88 -11.33 -0.31
C LEU A 120 -21.03 -10.42 0.13
N LEU A 121 -20.78 -9.11 0.22
CA LEU A 121 -21.79 -8.13 0.63
C LEU A 121 -22.94 -8.03 -0.36
N LYS A 122 -22.68 -8.14 -1.67
CA LYS A 122 -23.72 -8.22 -2.70
C LYS A 122 -24.62 -9.43 -2.48
N THR A 123 -24.03 -10.60 -2.27
CA THR A 123 -24.77 -11.85 -2.03
C THR A 123 -25.63 -11.74 -0.77
N GLN A 124 -25.08 -11.20 0.32
CA GLN A 124 -25.84 -10.99 1.56
C GLN A 124 -27.00 -10.00 1.37
N LYS A 125 -26.79 -8.93 0.60
CA LYS A 125 -27.85 -7.96 0.28
C LYS A 125 -28.99 -8.62 -0.48
N GLU A 126 -28.69 -9.46 -1.47
CA GLU A 126 -29.69 -10.18 -2.25
C GLU A 126 -30.48 -11.19 -1.39
N ASP A 127 -29.80 -11.90 -0.49
CA ASP A 127 -30.45 -12.82 0.44
C ASP A 127 -31.39 -12.08 1.39
N LEU A 128 -30.93 -10.98 1.99
CA LEU A 128 -31.76 -10.13 2.84
C LEU A 128 -32.97 -9.56 2.09
N ALA A 129 -32.82 -9.18 0.82
CA ALA A 129 -33.94 -8.70 0.00
C ALA A 129 -35.01 -9.79 -0.16
N LYS A 130 -34.61 -11.04 -0.44
CA LYS A 130 -35.53 -12.18 -0.53
C LYS A 130 -36.22 -12.48 0.81
N GLN A 131 -35.47 -12.41 1.90
CA GLN A 131 -36.05 -12.60 3.24
C GLN A 131 -37.11 -11.54 3.56
N ILE A 132 -36.87 -10.27 3.19
CA ILE A 132 -37.85 -9.19 3.36
C ILE A 132 -39.10 -9.44 2.52
N GLU A 133 -38.94 -9.84 1.26
CA GLU A 133 -40.06 -10.15 0.36
C GLU A 133 -40.92 -11.29 0.93
N ASN A 134 -40.30 -12.39 1.36
CA ASN A 134 -40.99 -13.53 1.96
C ASN A 134 -41.77 -13.12 3.22
N ARG A 135 -41.14 -12.38 4.13
CA ARG A 135 -41.81 -11.89 5.35
C ARG A 135 -42.96 -10.93 5.05
N ALA A 136 -42.82 -10.09 4.02
CA ALA A 136 -43.90 -9.21 3.59
C ALA A 136 -45.12 -10.00 3.08
N ALA A 137 -44.89 -11.08 2.34
CA ALA A 137 -45.94 -11.98 1.89
C ALA A 137 -46.62 -12.71 3.06
N GLU A 138 -45.85 -13.25 4.00
CA GLU A 138 -46.36 -13.88 5.23
C GLU A 138 -47.22 -12.91 6.05
N TYR A 139 -46.74 -11.69 6.25
CA TYR A 139 -47.48 -10.67 6.98
C TYR A 139 -48.81 -10.33 6.31
N LYS A 140 -48.82 -10.20 4.97
CA LYS A 140 -50.04 -9.97 4.20
C LYS A 140 -51.04 -11.12 4.34
N GLN A 141 -50.56 -12.36 4.33
CA GLN A 141 -51.40 -13.53 4.55
C GLN A 141 -52.01 -13.50 5.96
N MET A 142 -51.21 -13.26 6.99
CA MET A 142 -51.69 -13.15 8.37
C MET A 142 -52.74 -12.04 8.53
N GLN A 143 -52.57 -10.89 7.87
CA GLN A 143 -53.58 -9.83 7.89
C GLN A 143 -54.92 -10.29 7.30
N GLN A 144 -54.87 -11.05 6.20
CA GLN A 144 -56.08 -11.61 5.58
C GLN A 144 -56.73 -12.65 6.49
N ASP A 145 -55.95 -13.51 7.13
CA ASP A 145 -56.45 -14.51 8.08
C ASP A 145 -57.12 -13.85 9.28
N VAL A 146 -56.49 -12.81 9.86
CA VAL A 146 -57.11 -12.02 10.94
C VAL A 146 -58.42 -11.37 10.50
N LYS A 147 -58.49 -10.85 9.26
CA LYS A 147 -59.73 -10.30 8.72
C LYS A 147 -60.82 -11.37 8.59
N ASN A 148 -60.45 -12.54 8.08
CA ASN A 148 -61.39 -13.67 7.93
C ASN A 148 -61.91 -14.14 9.28
N MET A 149 -61.03 -14.35 10.26
CA MET A 149 -61.41 -14.74 11.62
C MET A 149 -62.34 -13.72 12.28
N LYS A 150 -62.11 -12.42 12.08
CA LYS A 150 -63.02 -11.38 12.57
C LYS A 150 -64.41 -11.50 11.97
N MET A 151 -64.52 -11.74 10.65
CA MET A 151 -65.81 -11.94 9.99
C MET A 151 -66.52 -13.21 10.50
N GLU A 152 -65.76 -14.30 10.70
CA GLU A 152 -66.31 -15.53 11.27
C GLU A 152 -66.82 -15.34 12.70
N LEU A 153 -66.08 -14.60 13.53
CA LEU A 153 -66.50 -14.25 14.88
C LEU A 153 -67.80 -13.45 14.87
N THR A 154 -67.91 -12.41 14.04
CA THR A 154 -69.14 -11.63 13.90
C THR A 154 -70.32 -12.50 13.46
N ASN A 155 -70.11 -13.41 12.49
CA ASN A 155 -71.15 -14.35 12.06
C ASN A 155 -71.58 -15.29 13.20
N TRP A 156 -70.63 -15.80 13.99
CA TRP A 156 -70.94 -16.62 15.16
C TRP A 156 -71.68 -15.84 16.25
N GLU A 157 -71.31 -14.59 16.50
CA GLU A 157 -72.00 -13.70 17.45
C GLU A 157 -73.45 -13.44 17.00
N GLU A 158 -73.68 -13.26 15.70
CA GLU A 158 -75.03 -13.11 15.14
C GLU A 158 -75.86 -14.39 15.30
N LYS A 159 -75.28 -15.56 14.99
CA LYS A 159 -75.94 -16.86 15.20
C LYS A 159 -76.27 -17.09 16.67
N PHE A 160 -75.33 -16.82 17.58
CA PHE A 160 -75.54 -16.96 19.01
C PHE A 160 -76.65 -16.02 19.50
N ARG A 161 -76.65 -14.77 19.05
CA ARG A 161 -77.71 -13.80 19.35
C ARG A 161 -79.07 -14.26 18.84
N HIS A 162 -79.13 -14.83 17.64
CA HIS A 162 -80.36 -15.38 17.09
C HIS A 162 -80.89 -16.54 17.94
N TRP A 163 -80.04 -17.54 18.23
CA TRP A 163 -80.43 -18.68 19.06
C TRP A 163 -80.82 -18.27 20.48
N ARG A 164 -80.14 -17.29 21.06
CA ARG A 164 -80.51 -16.73 22.36
C ARG A 164 -81.94 -16.17 22.34
N LYS A 165 -82.30 -15.38 21.34
CA LYS A 165 -83.67 -14.86 21.18
C LYS A 165 -84.70 -15.96 21.02
N VAL A 166 -84.39 -17.02 20.26
CA VAL A 166 -85.29 -18.17 20.09
C VAL A 166 -85.49 -18.88 21.44
N LEU A 167 -84.42 -19.11 22.20
CA LEU A 167 -84.49 -19.77 23.50
C LEU A 167 -85.20 -18.90 24.56
N GLU A 168 -85.02 -17.58 24.56
CA GLU A 168 -85.71 -16.66 25.48
C GLU A 168 -87.24 -16.67 25.34
N GLN A 169 -87.78 -17.15 24.21
CA GLN A 169 -89.22 -17.33 24.04
C GLN A 169 -89.77 -18.45 24.93
N ASP A 170 -88.93 -19.44 25.26
CA ASP A 170 -89.27 -20.47 26.23
C ASP A 170 -89.03 -19.94 27.65
N VAL A 171 -90.12 -19.93 28.43
CA VAL A 171 -90.16 -19.48 29.82
C VAL A 171 -89.09 -20.16 30.69
N LYS A 172 -88.78 -21.43 30.42
CA LYS A 172 -87.76 -22.20 31.13
C LYS A 172 -86.37 -21.59 30.92
N PHE A 173 -86.01 -21.27 29.67
CA PHE A 173 -84.71 -20.66 29.35
C PHE A 173 -84.66 -19.17 29.69
N LYS A 174 -85.80 -18.47 29.71
CA LYS A 174 -85.88 -17.09 30.22
C LYS A 174 -85.44 -16.99 31.68
N ILE A 175 -85.79 -17.97 32.52
CA ILE A 175 -85.33 -18.06 33.92
C ILE A 175 -83.81 -18.25 33.97
N TYR A 176 -83.28 -19.17 33.15
CA TYR A 176 -81.84 -19.42 33.04
C TYR A 176 -81.07 -18.15 32.65
N PHE A 177 -81.49 -17.45 31.58
CA PHE A 177 -80.81 -16.22 31.14
C PHE A 177 -80.92 -15.08 32.15
N LEU A 178 -82.05 -14.96 32.86
CA LEU A 178 -82.21 -13.96 33.91
C LEU A 178 -81.19 -14.16 35.05
N ILE A 179 -80.94 -15.41 35.44
CA ILE A 179 -79.91 -15.75 36.44
C ILE A 179 -78.50 -15.50 35.86
N GLN A 180 -78.28 -15.81 34.59
CA GLN A 180 -76.99 -15.56 33.92
C GLN A 180 -76.64 -14.07 33.87
N ASP A 181 -77.58 -13.22 33.50
CA ASP A 181 -77.31 -11.80 33.24
C ASP A 181 -77.33 -10.96 34.54
N THR A 182 -78.06 -11.40 35.57
CA THR A 182 -78.28 -10.60 36.80
C THR A 182 -77.83 -11.29 38.09
N GLY A 183 -77.20 -12.46 37.97
CA GLY A 183 -76.69 -13.24 39.09
C GLY A 183 -77.75 -14.04 39.85
N PRO A 184 -77.36 -14.71 40.95
CA PRO A 184 -78.24 -15.63 41.69
C PRO A 184 -79.50 -14.95 42.24
N LYS A 185 -80.64 -15.65 42.19
CA LYS A 185 -81.95 -15.14 42.65
C LYS A 185 -82.75 -16.16 43.45
N THR A 186 -83.66 -15.68 44.29
CA THR A 186 -84.66 -16.53 44.94
C THR A 186 -85.84 -16.85 44.01
N ILE A 187 -86.60 -17.90 44.34
CA ILE A 187 -87.82 -18.27 43.59
C ILE A 187 -88.82 -17.11 43.56
N ASP A 188 -88.98 -16.37 44.66
CA ASP A 188 -89.92 -15.25 44.75
C ASP A 188 -89.50 -14.06 43.89
N GLU A 189 -88.20 -13.77 43.81
CA GLU A 189 -87.66 -12.71 42.93
C GLU A 189 -87.85 -13.06 41.46
N LEU A 190 -87.63 -14.32 41.08
CA LEU A 190 -87.86 -14.81 39.72
C LEU A 190 -89.35 -14.87 39.39
N ALA A 191 -90.21 -15.30 40.32
CA ALA A 191 -91.66 -15.36 40.16
C ALA A 191 -92.23 -13.97 39.84
N LYS A 192 -91.78 -12.95 40.58
CA LYS A 192 -92.15 -11.54 40.36
C LYS A 192 -91.65 -11.02 39.01
N THR A 193 -90.42 -11.37 38.62
CA THR A 193 -89.79 -10.86 37.40
C THR A 193 -90.36 -11.49 36.13
N VAL A 194 -90.72 -12.78 36.17
CA VAL A 194 -91.29 -13.50 35.03
C VAL A 194 -92.83 -13.43 35.02
N GLY A 195 -93.45 -12.98 36.12
CA GLY A 195 -94.90 -12.78 36.22
C GLY A 195 -95.67 -14.10 36.36
N MET A 196 -95.12 -15.07 37.10
CA MET A 196 -95.68 -16.41 37.24
C MET A 196 -95.82 -16.86 38.70
N PRO A 197 -96.76 -17.77 39.02
CA PRO A 197 -96.87 -18.33 40.36
C PRO A 197 -95.62 -19.11 40.78
N ALA A 198 -95.16 -18.93 42.02
CA ALA A 198 -93.96 -19.58 42.56
C ALA A 198 -93.99 -21.12 42.47
N GLN A 199 -95.18 -21.73 42.58
CA GLN A 199 -95.35 -23.19 42.45
C GLN A 199 -95.01 -23.71 41.05
N TYR A 200 -95.43 -22.98 40.00
CA TYR A 200 -95.11 -23.33 38.62
C TYR A 200 -93.62 -23.10 38.33
N LEU A 201 -93.07 -22.02 38.88
CA LEU A 201 -91.65 -21.70 38.78
C LEU A 201 -90.76 -22.76 39.45
N ASN A 202 -91.15 -23.28 40.60
CA ASN A 202 -90.45 -24.36 41.30
C ASN A 202 -90.30 -25.61 40.44
N ARG A 203 -91.34 -25.95 39.67
CA ARG A 203 -91.28 -27.07 38.73
C ARG A 203 -90.26 -26.82 37.62
N LEU A 204 -90.28 -25.63 37.01
CA LEU A 204 -89.32 -25.27 35.95
C LEU A 204 -87.87 -25.20 36.45
N VAL A 205 -87.66 -24.67 37.65
CA VAL A 205 -86.33 -24.63 38.30
C VAL A 205 -85.83 -26.04 38.61
N SER A 206 -86.70 -26.93 39.10
CA SER A 206 -86.33 -28.33 39.35
C SER A 206 -85.92 -29.05 38.06
N GLU A 207 -86.60 -28.80 36.94
CA GLU A 207 -86.21 -29.36 35.65
C GLU A 207 -84.89 -28.77 35.14
N LEU A 208 -84.64 -27.47 35.32
CA LEU A 208 -83.35 -26.85 34.97
C LEU A 208 -82.20 -27.40 35.81
N GLU A 209 -82.45 -27.67 37.09
CA GLU A 209 -81.49 -28.29 38.01
C GLU A 209 -81.18 -29.74 37.61
N GLN A 210 -82.19 -30.52 37.19
CA GLN A 210 -81.98 -31.87 36.63
C GLN A 210 -81.12 -31.85 35.35
N THR A 211 -81.27 -30.82 34.51
CA THR A 211 -80.43 -30.63 33.32
C THR A 211 -79.05 -30.06 33.63
N LYS A 212 -78.72 -29.81 34.90
CA LYS A 212 -77.46 -29.18 35.34
C LYS A 212 -77.21 -27.81 34.71
N LEU A 213 -78.28 -27.04 34.48
CA LEU A 213 -78.18 -25.66 34.00
C LEU A 213 -78.16 -24.66 35.16
N VAL A 214 -78.84 -24.99 36.26
CA VAL A 214 -78.86 -24.20 37.50
C VAL A 214 -78.63 -25.10 38.70
N LYS A 215 -78.30 -24.50 39.84
CA LYS A 215 -78.20 -25.17 41.13
C LYS A 215 -78.99 -24.38 42.17
N VAL A 216 -79.68 -25.08 43.08
CA VAL A 216 -80.40 -24.44 44.19
C VAL A 216 -79.65 -24.67 45.50
N GLU A 217 -79.16 -23.60 46.12
CA GLU A 217 -78.47 -23.63 47.41
C GLU A 217 -78.95 -22.49 48.31
N ASN A 218 -79.23 -22.77 49.58
CA ASN A 218 -79.62 -21.76 50.57
C ASN A 218 -80.73 -20.81 50.07
N ASN A 219 -81.76 -21.39 49.43
CA ASN A 219 -82.90 -20.67 48.82
C ASN A 219 -82.52 -19.70 47.68
N LYS A 220 -81.33 -19.81 47.11
CA LYS A 220 -80.88 -19.07 45.92
C LYS A 220 -80.60 -20.03 44.77
N ILE A 221 -81.01 -19.62 43.58
CA ILE A 221 -80.77 -20.32 42.33
C ILE A 221 -79.63 -19.61 41.63
N SER A 222 -78.54 -20.32 41.36
CA SER A 222 -77.37 -19.84 40.62
C SER A 222 -77.14 -20.65 39.37
N LEU A 223 -76.32 -20.14 38.43
CA LEU A 223 -75.89 -20.94 37.30
C LEU A 223 -75.05 -22.12 37.79
N PHE A 224 -75.25 -23.27 37.15
CA PHE A 224 -74.35 -24.39 37.32
C PHE A 224 -73.02 -24.06 36.63
N LEU A 225 -72.00 -23.71 37.41
CA LEU A 225 -70.62 -23.62 36.91
C LEU A 225 -70.04 -25.05 36.91
N PRO A 226 -69.57 -25.58 35.76
CA PRO A 226 -68.79 -26.81 35.77
C PRO A 226 -67.46 -26.64 36.52
#